data_AF-A0A7W0U5F3-F1
#
_entry.id   AF-A0A7W0U5F3-F1
#
_cell.length_a   1.000
_cell.length_b   1.000
_cell.length_c   1.000
_cell.angle_alpha   90.00
_cell.angle_beta   90.00
_cell.angle_gamma   90.00
#
_symmetry.space_group_name_H-M   'P 1'
#
loop_
_entity.id
_entity.type
_entity.pdbx_description
1 polymer ?
#
loop_
_entity_poly.entity_id
_entity_poly.type
_entity_poly.pdbx_seq_one_letter_code
_entity_poly.pdbx_strand_id
1 'polypeptide(L)'
;MASAENGTEGGSESLEAIGLTTSQRLVRFDVDNPGRTLTIGAVSGLAGDNRLVGIDYRVQNNRLYGVGNAGGVYTLNESDASATKVSQITVALTGKFFGVDFNPAADRLRVISDTGQNLRHDVNPGGLTTVDLGLTYPPATTPATGLTAAAYTNNDLDPNTATTLYDIDTSLNQLAIQSPANNGTLAPTGLLTVNPAPLAGFDIYSEVDDGTTVDLEAYATLRVGFTYRVYEITLFSGNAEDNGGFPAGMRVMDLAMPLNQL
;
A
#
# COMPACT_ATOMS: atom_id res chain seq x y z
N MET A 1 -11.59 -49.08 -21.01
CA MET A 1 -11.06 -49.04 -19.64
C MET A 1 -10.14 -47.85 -19.59
N ALA A 2 -10.65 -46.73 -19.10
CA ALA A 2 -9.90 -45.48 -18.97
C ALA A 2 -8.96 -45.60 -17.77
N SER A 3 -7.68 -45.27 -17.97
CA SER A 3 -6.73 -45.06 -16.88
C SER A 3 -6.74 -43.58 -16.55
N ALA A 4 -7.08 -43.28 -15.30
CA ALA A 4 -7.17 -41.93 -14.77
C ALA A 4 -5.79 -41.27 -14.73
N GLU A 5 -5.67 -40.08 -15.31
CA GLU A 5 -4.58 -39.16 -15.01
C GLU A 5 -4.84 -38.54 -13.63
N ASN A 6 -3.91 -38.81 -12.71
CA ASN A 6 -3.90 -38.22 -11.38
C ASN A 6 -3.32 -36.80 -11.53
N GLY A 7 -4.20 -35.81 -11.71
CA GLY A 7 -3.83 -34.41 -11.67
C GLY A 7 -3.29 -34.08 -10.29
N THR A 8 -1.99 -33.79 -10.21
CA THR A 8 -1.40 -33.09 -9.07
C THR A 8 -1.96 -31.67 -9.07
N GLU A 9 -2.81 -31.35 -8.09
CA GLU A 9 -3.09 -29.98 -7.69
C GLU A 9 -1.75 -29.36 -7.26
N GLY A 10 -1.14 -28.58 -8.16
CA GLY A 10 -0.11 -27.64 -7.77
C GLY A 10 -0.79 -26.56 -6.97
N GLY A 11 -0.65 -26.59 -5.65
CA GLY A 11 -1.03 -25.45 -4.83
C GLY A 11 -0.17 -24.27 -5.29
N SER A 12 -0.79 -23.23 -5.86
CA SER A 12 -0.08 -21.96 -5.97
C SER A 12 0.26 -21.54 -4.54
N GLU A 13 1.51 -21.17 -4.29
CA GLU A 13 1.85 -20.55 -3.02
C GLU A 13 1.07 -19.23 -2.95
N SER A 14 0.22 -19.08 -1.94
CA SER A 14 -0.58 -17.86 -1.77
C SER A 14 0.31 -16.76 -1.21
N LEU A 15 0.20 -15.55 -1.76
CA LEU A 15 0.95 -14.41 -1.26
C LEU A 15 0.50 -14.03 0.15
N GLU A 16 1.45 -13.78 1.03
CA GLU A 16 1.27 -13.23 2.36
C GLU A 16 1.31 -11.70 2.30
N ALA A 17 0.56 -11.04 3.19
CA ALA A 17 0.62 -9.61 3.41
C ALA A 17 0.77 -9.28 4.90
N ILE A 18 1.43 -8.16 5.20
CA ILE A 18 1.40 -7.53 6.53
C ILE A 18 0.32 -6.46 6.53
N GLY A 19 -0.61 -6.54 7.48
CA GLY A 19 -1.68 -5.56 7.66
C GLY A 19 -1.44 -4.63 8.85
N LEU A 20 -1.79 -3.36 8.70
CA LEU A 20 -1.96 -2.41 9.81
C LEU A 20 -3.45 -2.29 10.15
N THR A 21 -3.82 -2.51 11.40
CA THR A 21 -5.21 -2.35 11.85
C THR A 21 -5.49 -0.95 12.41
N THR A 22 -6.76 -0.52 12.33
CA THR A 22 -7.24 0.74 12.97
C THR A 22 -7.04 0.79 14.49
N SER A 23 -6.81 -0.35 15.13
CA SER A 23 -6.44 -0.48 16.54
C SER A 23 -4.92 -0.45 16.79
N GLN A 24 -4.12 -0.04 15.80
CA GLN A 24 -2.66 0.01 15.84
C GLN A 24 -2.01 -1.33 16.18
N ARG A 25 -2.44 -2.39 15.49
CA ARG A 25 -1.80 -3.71 15.54
C ARG A 25 -1.28 -4.10 14.16
N LEU A 26 -0.14 -4.76 14.12
CA LEU A 26 0.31 -5.48 12.94
C LEU A 26 -0.30 -6.88 12.94
N VAL A 27 -0.72 -7.31 11.75
CA VAL A 27 -1.28 -8.62 11.47
C VAL A 27 -0.64 -9.20 10.21
N ARG A 28 -0.81 -10.49 10.00
CA ARG A 28 -0.27 -11.23 8.86
C ARG A 28 -1.32 -12.19 8.34
N PHE A 29 -1.49 -12.27 7.02
CA PHE A 29 -2.53 -13.10 6.40
C PHE A 29 -2.19 -13.43 4.95
N ASP A 30 -2.71 -14.55 4.46
CA ASP A 30 -2.71 -14.91 3.05
C ASP A 30 -3.77 -14.06 2.32
N VAL A 31 -3.42 -13.45 1.19
CA VAL A 31 -4.33 -12.56 0.44
C VAL A 31 -5.57 -13.28 -0.09
N ASP A 32 -5.48 -14.59 -0.33
CA ASP A 32 -6.60 -15.44 -0.76
C ASP A 32 -7.38 -16.06 0.40
N ASN A 33 -6.90 -15.88 1.63
CA ASN A 33 -7.57 -16.38 2.83
C ASN A 33 -7.44 -15.42 4.02
N PRO A 34 -7.92 -14.17 3.89
CA PRO A 34 -7.81 -13.17 4.96
C PRO A 34 -8.58 -13.56 6.23
N GLY A 35 -9.52 -14.51 6.14
CA GLY A 35 -10.21 -15.09 7.30
C GLY A 35 -9.28 -15.81 8.29
N ARG A 36 -8.07 -16.20 7.88
CA ARG A 36 -7.05 -16.87 8.71
C ARG A 36 -5.95 -15.93 9.20
N THR A 37 -6.30 -14.67 9.47
CA THR A 37 -5.33 -13.67 9.92
C THR A 37 -4.70 -13.99 11.29
N LEU A 38 -3.39 -13.88 11.36
CA LEU A 38 -2.58 -13.96 12.57
C LEU A 38 -2.23 -12.56 13.08
N THR A 39 -2.30 -12.36 14.40
CA THR A 39 -1.89 -11.11 15.03
C THR A 39 -0.43 -11.15 15.41
N ILE A 40 0.37 -10.22 14.91
CA ILE A 40 1.78 -10.04 15.31
C ILE A 40 1.84 -9.37 16.68
N GLY A 41 1.24 -8.18 16.81
CA GLY A 41 1.37 -7.40 18.04
C GLY A 41 0.75 -6.01 17.95
N ALA A 42 0.66 -5.34 19.10
CA ALA A 42 0.33 -3.91 19.13
C ALA A 42 1.59 -3.12 18.78
N VAL A 43 1.45 -2.11 17.91
CA VAL A 43 2.55 -1.22 17.56
C VAL A 43 3.01 -0.49 18.82
N SER A 44 4.31 -0.57 19.10
CA SER A 44 4.95 0.07 20.26
C SER A 44 6.22 0.80 19.84
N GLY A 45 6.80 1.66 20.69
CA GLY A 45 8.05 2.36 20.39
C GLY A 45 7.92 3.66 19.57
N LEU A 46 6.69 4.12 19.30
CA LEU A 46 6.47 5.42 18.65
C LEU A 46 6.96 6.57 19.55
N ALA A 47 7.64 7.55 18.93
CA ALA A 47 8.28 8.67 19.61
C ALA A 47 7.83 10.01 18.98
N GLY A 48 6.87 10.66 19.64
CA GLY A 48 6.23 11.91 19.17
C GLY A 48 4.97 11.67 18.32
N ASP A 49 4.78 10.44 17.86
CA ASP A 49 3.58 9.98 17.17
C ASP A 49 2.73 9.12 18.11
N ASN A 50 1.41 9.08 17.90
CA ASN A 50 0.50 8.24 18.69
C ASN A 50 -0.12 7.09 17.88
N ARG A 51 0.00 7.14 16.56
CA ARG A 51 -0.40 6.08 15.65
C ARG A 51 0.39 6.15 14.35
N LEU A 52 0.43 5.02 13.65
CA LEU A 52 0.83 4.96 12.25
C LEU A 52 -0.36 5.35 11.34
N VAL A 53 -0.07 5.93 10.19
CA VAL A 53 -1.04 6.29 9.14
C VAL A 53 -0.95 5.39 7.91
N GLY A 54 0.19 4.74 7.69
CA GLY A 54 0.39 3.74 6.64
C GLY A 54 1.73 3.01 6.80
N ILE A 55 1.90 1.91 6.08
CA ILE A 55 3.08 1.02 6.09
C ILE A 55 3.45 0.61 4.68
N ASP A 56 4.74 0.34 4.45
CA ASP A 56 5.22 -0.22 3.17
C ASP A 56 6.65 -0.80 3.30
N TYR A 57 7.04 -1.72 2.42
CA TYR A 57 8.38 -2.26 2.31
C TYR A 57 9.30 -1.37 1.47
N ARG A 58 10.49 -1.08 2.02
CA ARG A 58 11.54 -0.41 1.24
C ARG A 58 12.41 -1.43 0.51
N VAL A 59 12.34 -1.45 -0.82
CA VAL A 59 13.09 -2.38 -1.68
C VAL A 59 14.61 -2.37 -1.43
N GLN A 60 15.19 -1.21 -1.13
CA GLN A 60 16.64 -1.06 -0.90
C GLN A 60 17.17 -1.85 0.30
N ASN A 61 16.32 -2.22 1.27
CA ASN A 61 16.77 -2.99 2.42
C ASN A 61 15.79 -4.06 2.91
N ASN A 62 14.70 -4.29 2.18
CA ASN A 62 13.69 -5.30 2.48
C ASN A 62 13.17 -5.22 3.93
N ARG A 63 12.96 -3.99 4.43
CA ARG A 63 12.39 -3.75 5.76
C ARG A 63 11.03 -3.11 5.62
N LEU A 64 10.10 -3.50 6.49
CA LEU A 64 8.82 -2.83 6.67
C LEU A 64 9.03 -1.48 7.37
N TYR A 65 8.46 -0.42 6.79
CA TYR A 65 8.40 0.92 7.37
C TYR A 65 6.97 1.28 7.73
N GLY A 66 6.84 2.26 8.62
CA GLY A 66 5.58 2.92 8.89
C GLY A 66 5.76 4.42 9.05
N VAL A 67 4.76 5.18 8.64
CA VAL A 67 4.68 6.63 8.86
C VAL A 67 3.74 6.90 10.02
N GLY A 68 4.18 7.71 10.97
CA GLY A 68 3.40 8.17 12.11
C GLY A 68 2.57 9.41 11.81
N ASN A 69 1.52 9.65 12.59
CA ASN A 69 0.59 10.75 12.39
C ASN A 69 1.16 12.16 12.66
N ALA A 70 2.34 12.26 13.28
CA ALA A 70 3.13 13.47 13.42
C ALA A 70 4.37 13.46 12.50
N GLY A 71 4.39 12.57 11.50
CA GLY A 71 5.43 12.49 10.48
C GLY A 71 6.67 11.68 10.87
N GLY A 72 6.70 11.01 12.03
CA GLY A 72 7.81 10.11 12.33
C GLY A 72 7.87 8.96 11.32
N VAL A 73 9.06 8.61 10.84
CA VAL A 73 9.24 7.45 9.96
C VAL A 73 9.95 6.37 10.76
N TYR A 74 9.40 5.16 10.74
CA TYR A 74 9.79 4.05 11.59
C TYR A 74 10.11 2.84 10.73
N THR A 75 11.10 2.06 11.14
CA THR A 75 11.18 0.65 10.74
C THR A 75 10.42 -0.20 11.74
N LEU A 76 9.65 -1.17 11.28
CA LEU A 76 8.80 -2.03 12.09
C LEU A 76 9.38 -3.44 12.15
N ASN A 77 9.32 -4.05 13.33
CA ASN A 77 9.69 -5.45 13.52
C ASN A 77 8.45 -6.34 13.35
N GLU A 78 8.51 -7.27 12.41
CA GLU A 78 7.40 -8.16 12.08
C GLU A 78 7.22 -9.33 13.06
N SER A 79 8.14 -9.52 14.00
CA SER A 79 8.02 -10.55 15.05
C SER A 79 7.26 -10.07 16.29
N ASP A 80 7.32 -8.77 16.61
CA ASP A 80 6.77 -8.22 17.85
C ASP A 80 6.04 -6.86 17.71
N ALA A 81 5.96 -6.31 16.49
CA ALA A 81 5.40 -5.01 16.17
C ALA A 81 6.10 -3.82 16.87
N SER A 82 7.35 -3.96 17.31
CA SER A 82 8.14 -2.83 17.82
C SER A 82 8.57 -1.89 16.67
N ALA A 83 8.40 -0.58 16.89
CA ALA A 83 8.79 0.47 15.96
C ALA A 83 10.07 1.16 16.43
N THR A 84 11.00 1.38 15.52
CA THR A 84 12.22 2.19 15.75
C THR A 84 12.21 3.39 14.83
N LYS A 85 12.22 4.61 15.38
CA LYS A 85 12.23 5.84 14.59
C LYS A 85 13.57 5.99 13.87
N VAL A 86 13.52 6.19 12.56
CA VAL A 86 14.71 6.30 11.69
C VAL A 86 14.77 7.64 10.95
N SER A 87 13.63 8.30 10.74
CA SER A 87 13.58 9.62 10.11
C SER A 87 12.36 10.43 10.59
N GLN A 88 12.24 11.65 10.08
CA GLN A 88 11.15 12.58 10.37
C GLN A 88 10.77 13.35 9.11
N ILE A 89 9.51 13.24 8.71
CA ILE A 89 8.89 14.13 7.73
C ILE A 89 8.78 15.52 8.35
N THR A 90 9.33 16.53 7.69
CA THR A 90 9.42 17.91 8.21
C THR A 90 8.21 18.78 7.88
N VAL A 91 7.33 18.30 7.01
CA VAL A 91 6.07 18.94 6.62
C VAL A 91 4.93 18.24 7.34
N ALA A 92 4.05 19.02 7.97
CA ALA A 92 2.90 18.44 8.67
C ALA A 92 1.99 17.67 7.71
N LEU A 93 1.56 16.48 8.14
CA LEU A 93 0.57 15.70 7.39
C LEU A 93 -0.80 16.38 7.49
N THR A 94 -1.44 16.63 6.35
CA THR A 94 -2.76 17.26 6.27
C THR A 94 -3.75 16.26 5.72
N GLY A 95 -4.88 16.08 6.40
CA GLY A 95 -5.91 15.12 6.03
C GLY A 95 -6.20 14.10 7.10
N LYS A 96 -7.07 13.14 6.77
CA LYS A 96 -7.51 12.07 7.67
C LYS A 96 -7.03 10.70 7.21
N PHE A 97 -6.90 10.51 5.90
CA PHE A 97 -6.54 9.24 5.28
C PHE A 97 -5.34 9.46 4.35
N PHE A 98 -4.44 8.49 4.31
CA PHE A 98 -3.14 8.64 3.70
C PHE A 98 -2.76 7.36 2.95
N GLY A 99 -2.16 7.52 1.78
CA GLY A 99 -1.39 6.46 1.12
C GLY A 99 0.09 6.65 1.40
N VAL A 100 0.81 5.57 1.67
CA VAL A 100 2.25 5.56 2.01
C VAL A 100 2.90 4.45 1.21
N ASP A 101 3.91 4.78 0.41
CA ASP A 101 4.54 3.79 -0.47
C ASP A 101 5.96 4.23 -0.89
N PHE A 102 6.89 3.30 -1.07
CA PHE A 102 8.23 3.56 -1.57
C PHE A 102 8.28 3.44 -3.08
N ASN A 103 8.79 4.49 -3.73
CA ASN A 103 9.22 4.33 -5.11
C ASN A 103 10.56 3.55 -5.14
N PRO A 104 10.61 2.34 -5.74
CA PRO A 104 11.83 1.53 -5.74
C PRO A 104 12.95 2.15 -6.58
N ALA A 105 12.63 2.71 -7.74
CA ALA A 105 13.62 3.36 -8.60
C ALA A 105 14.20 4.66 -8.01
N ALA A 106 13.37 5.46 -7.32
CA ALA A 106 13.78 6.75 -6.76
C ALA A 106 14.34 6.64 -5.33
N ASP A 107 14.12 5.52 -4.64
CA ASP A 107 14.38 5.35 -3.21
C ASP A 107 13.73 6.48 -2.39
N ARG A 108 12.45 6.77 -2.65
CA ARG A 108 11.72 7.84 -1.96
C ARG A 108 10.39 7.35 -1.44
N LEU A 109 10.12 7.67 -0.19
CA LEU A 109 8.84 7.45 0.47
C LEU A 109 7.84 8.51 -0.02
N ARG A 110 6.79 8.08 -0.71
CA ARG A 110 5.62 8.87 -1.07
C ARG A 110 4.63 8.88 0.08
N VAL A 111 4.06 10.04 0.36
CA VAL A 111 2.90 10.17 1.25
C VAL A 111 1.87 11.07 0.57
N ILE A 112 0.69 10.52 0.28
CA ILE A 112 -0.45 11.28 -0.24
C ILE A 112 -1.58 11.35 0.79
N SER A 113 -2.57 12.23 0.57
CA SER A 113 -3.74 12.27 1.45
C SER A 113 -5.06 12.63 0.77
N ASP A 114 -6.14 12.42 1.50
CA ASP A 114 -7.52 12.75 1.11
C ASP A 114 -7.78 14.24 0.88
N THR A 115 -6.80 15.10 1.17
CA THR A 115 -6.82 16.54 0.90
C THR A 115 -6.04 16.96 -0.35
N GLY A 116 -5.49 15.99 -1.08
CA GLY A 116 -4.64 16.22 -2.26
C GLY A 116 -3.19 16.58 -1.89
N GLN A 117 -2.77 16.35 -0.64
CA GLN A 117 -1.37 16.48 -0.25
C GLN A 117 -0.53 15.45 -1.00
N ASN A 118 0.66 15.85 -1.43
CA ASN A 118 1.58 15.02 -2.18
C ASN A 118 3.01 15.29 -1.71
N LEU A 119 3.56 14.41 -0.88
CA LEU A 119 4.90 14.54 -0.31
C LEU A 119 5.82 13.44 -0.81
N ARG A 120 7.11 13.77 -0.95
CA ARG A 120 8.18 12.77 -1.00
C ARG A 120 9.14 13.00 0.14
N HIS A 121 9.66 11.93 0.69
CA HIS A 121 10.66 11.98 1.73
C HIS A 121 11.82 11.03 1.42
N ASP A 122 13.03 11.55 1.59
CA ASP A 122 14.25 10.75 1.61
C ASP A 122 14.46 10.22 3.03
N VAL A 123 14.42 8.89 3.19
CA VAL A 123 14.55 8.24 4.50
C VAL A 123 16.02 7.98 4.89
N ASN A 124 16.96 8.29 4.00
CA ASN A 124 18.38 8.18 4.31
C ASN A 124 18.79 9.25 5.35
N PRO A 125 19.88 9.03 6.11
CA PRO A 125 20.33 10.01 7.10
C PRO A 125 20.52 11.42 6.50
N GLY A 126 19.85 12.41 7.09
CA GLY A 126 19.86 13.80 6.59
C GLY A 126 18.93 14.06 5.41
N GLY A 127 18.13 13.08 5.01
CA GLY A 127 17.14 13.19 3.96
C GLY A 127 16.06 14.25 4.24
N LEU A 128 15.53 14.83 3.17
CA LEU A 128 14.60 15.95 3.23
C LEU A 128 13.20 15.53 2.77
N THR A 129 12.19 16.24 3.27
CA THR A 129 10.83 16.20 2.73
C THR A 129 10.68 17.25 1.63
N THR A 130 10.19 16.82 0.48
CA THR A 130 9.78 17.67 -0.63
C THR A 130 8.26 17.70 -0.70
N VAL A 131 7.70 18.91 -0.83
CA VAL A 131 6.29 19.11 -1.17
C VAL A 131 6.18 19.16 -2.68
N ASP A 132 5.55 18.15 -3.28
CA ASP A 132 5.26 18.13 -4.71
C ASP A 132 3.97 18.91 -5.00
N LEU A 133 3.63 19.07 -6.29
CA LEU A 133 2.36 19.70 -6.65
C LEU A 133 1.19 18.84 -6.15
N GLY A 134 0.16 19.53 -5.66
CA GLY A 134 -1.04 18.90 -5.11
C GLY A 134 -1.76 18.05 -6.15
N LEU A 135 -2.39 16.98 -5.68
CA LEU A 135 -3.07 16.02 -6.54
C LEU A 135 -4.27 16.69 -7.23
N THR A 136 -4.40 16.50 -8.54
CA THR A 136 -5.47 17.08 -9.36
C THR A 136 -5.86 16.11 -10.47
N TYR A 137 -7.11 16.19 -10.94
CA TYR A 137 -7.54 15.55 -12.18
C TYR A 137 -7.60 16.59 -13.31
N PRO A 138 -6.56 16.73 -14.15
CA PRO A 138 -6.58 17.68 -15.23
C PRO A 138 -7.79 17.50 -16.17
N PRO A 139 -8.34 18.60 -16.72
CA PRO A 139 -7.84 19.97 -16.64
C PRO A 139 -8.25 20.72 -15.36
N ALA A 140 -8.86 20.07 -14.37
CA ALA A 140 -9.21 20.71 -13.12
C ALA A 140 -7.95 21.15 -12.35
N THR A 141 -8.02 22.31 -11.71
CA THR A 141 -6.96 22.88 -10.87
C THR A 141 -7.29 22.83 -9.39
N THR A 142 -8.52 22.43 -9.05
CA THR A 142 -8.92 22.15 -7.67
C THR A 142 -8.26 20.86 -7.21
N PRO A 143 -7.69 20.81 -6.00
CA PRO A 143 -7.15 19.58 -5.44
C PRO A 143 -8.19 18.45 -5.48
N ALA A 144 -7.75 17.29 -5.93
CA ALA A 144 -8.53 16.07 -5.81
C ALA A 144 -8.66 15.71 -4.33
N THR A 145 -9.87 15.39 -3.91
CA THR A 145 -10.19 15.00 -2.54
C THR A 145 -10.72 13.58 -2.57
N GLY A 146 -10.14 12.67 -1.78
CA GLY A 146 -10.59 11.27 -1.73
C GLY A 146 -9.53 10.21 -2.01
N LEU A 147 -8.31 10.61 -2.35
CA LEU A 147 -7.18 9.71 -2.54
C LEU A 147 -6.73 9.21 -1.16
N THR A 148 -6.85 7.91 -0.92
CA THR A 148 -6.60 7.34 0.42
C THR A 148 -5.58 6.21 0.46
N ALA A 149 -5.11 5.73 -0.69
CA ALA A 149 -4.09 4.70 -0.80
C ALA A 149 -3.29 4.91 -2.09
N ALA A 150 -2.05 4.48 -2.11
CA ALA A 150 -1.15 4.58 -3.27
C ALA A 150 -0.17 3.41 -3.27
N ALA A 151 0.23 2.95 -4.45
CA ALA A 151 1.21 1.88 -4.62
C ALA A 151 2.01 2.04 -5.92
N TYR A 152 3.32 1.85 -5.86
CA TYR A 152 4.20 1.80 -7.01
C TYR A 152 4.29 0.37 -7.58
N THR A 153 4.30 0.25 -8.90
CA THR A 153 4.68 -1.00 -9.57
C THR A 153 6.18 -1.23 -9.54
N ASN A 154 6.58 -2.47 -9.84
CA ASN A 154 7.94 -2.88 -10.14
C ASN A 154 8.91 -2.68 -8.97
N ASN A 155 8.62 -3.37 -7.87
CA ASN A 155 9.39 -3.38 -6.65
C ASN A 155 10.72 -4.17 -6.79
N ASP A 156 11.50 -3.83 -7.81
CA ASP A 156 12.84 -4.34 -8.10
C ASP A 156 13.90 -3.22 -8.03
N LEU A 157 15.17 -3.56 -8.32
CA LEU A 157 16.27 -2.59 -8.39
C LEU A 157 16.91 -2.55 -9.79
N ASP A 158 16.24 -3.07 -10.82
CA ASP A 158 16.77 -3.01 -12.19
C ASP A 158 16.66 -1.55 -12.70
N PRO A 159 17.79 -0.89 -13.04
CA PRO A 159 17.77 0.47 -13.56
C PRO A 159 17.00 0.62 -14.89
N ASN A 160 16.66 -0.47 -15.57
CA ASN A 160 15.86 -0.46 -16.81
C ASN A 160 14.36 -0.57 -16.57
N THR A 161 13.92 -0.87 -15.34
CA THR A 161 12.50 -0.96 -15.00
C THR A 161 11.96 0.38 -14.51
N ALA A 162 10.96 0.92 -15.21
CA ALA A 162 10.29 2.15 -14.80
C ALA A 162 9.14 1.85 -13.83
N THR A 163 8.86 2.75 -12.89
CA THR A 163 7.75 2.61 -11.93
C THR A 163 6.52 3.39 -12.37
N THR A 164 5.33 2.85 -12.10
CA THR A 164 4.05 3.56 -12.24
C THR A 164 3.41 3.69 -10.87
N LEU A 165 2.95 4.89 -10.51
CA LEU A 165 2.18 5.12 -9.29
C LEU A 165 0.69 4.99 -9.57
N TYR A 166 0.02 4.16 -8.79
CA TYR A 166 -1.43 4.01 -8.79
C TYR A 166 -2.00 4.49 -7.46
N ASP A 167 -3.13 5.18 -7.52
CA ASP A 167 -3.85 5.70 -6.37
C ASP A 167 -5.30 5.19 -6.35
N ILE A 168 -5.81 4.91 -5.15
CA ILE A 168 -7.24 4.65 -4.94
C ILE A 168 -7.94 5.92 -4.46
N ASP A 169 -8.90 6.38 -5.26
CA ASP A 169 -9.82 7.45 -4.91
C ASP A 169 -11.15 6.86 -4.42
N THR A 170 -11.35 6.85 -3.10
CA THR A 170 -12.56 6.33 -2.45
C THR A 170 -13.75 7.28 -2.53
N SER A 171 -13.55 8.53 -2.95
CA SER A 171 -14.66 9.47 -3.14
C SER A 171 -15.27 9.36 -4.53
N LEU A 172 -14.43 9.06 -5.53
CA LEU A 172 -14.85 8.83 -6.91
C LEU A 172 -15.03 7.35 -7.25
N ASN A 173 -14.69 6.43 -6.34
CA ASN A 173 -14.72 4.98 -6.54
C ASN A 173 -13.93 4.56 -7.77
N GLN A 174 -12.68 4.99 -7.85
CA GLN A 174 -11.85 4.71 -9.02
C GLN A 174 -10.40 4.47 -8.64
N LEU A 175 -9.71 3.76 -9.53
CA LEU A 175 -8.27 3.67 -9.58
C LEU A 175 -7.76 4.76 -10.55
N ALA A 176 -6.65 5.40 -10.22
CA ALA A 176 -6.03 6.40 -11.07
C ALA A 176 -4.50 6.20 -11.10
N ILE A 177 -3.89 6.53 -12.23
CA ILE A 177 -2.43 6.66 -12.34
C ILE A 177 -2.04 8.09 -11.96
N GLN A 178 -1.03 8.25 -11.11
CA GLN A 178 -0.43 9.54 -10.79
C GLN A 178 0.83 9.76 -11.65
N SER A 179 0.67 10.39 -12.81
CA SER A 179 1.76 10.58 -13.78
C SER A 179 1.70 11.94 -14.50
N PRO A 180 2.77 12.76 -14.45
CA PRO A 180 3.97 12.58 -13.62
C PRO A 180 3.67 12.71 -12.12
N ALA A 181 4.21 11.82 -11.29
CA ALA A 181 3.92 11.77 -9.87
C ALA A 181 4.20 13.11 -9.15
N ASN A 182 5.32 13.77 -9.46
CA ASN A 182 5.68 15.03 -8.81
C ASN A 182 4.86 16.22 -9.29
N ASN A 183 4.16 16.09 -10.42
CA ASN A 183 3.21 17.08 -10.91
C ASN A 183 1.81 16.90 -10.31
N GLY A 184 1.58 15.79 -9.58
CA GLY A 184 0.30 15.49 -8.94
C GLY A 184 -0.85 15.28 -9.93
N THR A 185 -0.56 14.96 -11.19
CA THR A 185 -1.60 14.76 -12.21
C THR A 185 -2.14 13.34 -12.17
N LEU A 186 -3.44 13.21 -11.97
CA LEU A 186 -4.16 11.95 -11.91
C LEU A 186 -4.88 11.67 -13.22
N ALA A 187 -4.77 10.43 -13.70
CA ALA A 187 -5.47 9.91 -14.86
C ALA A 187 -6.26 8.64 -14.44
N PRO A 188 -7.61 8.67 -14.41
CA PRO A 188 -8.41 7.50 -14.05
C PRO A 188 -8.12 6.32 -14.99
N THR A 189 -7.91 5.13 -14.43
CA THR A 189 -7.79 3.88 -15.22
C THR A 189 -9.11 3.13 -15.28
N GLY A 190 -9.93 3.22 -14.23
CA GLY A 190 -11.28 2.71 -14.25
C GLY A 190 -11.96 2.77 -12.88
N LEU A 191 -13.27 2.48 -12.87
CA LEU A 191 -14.05 2.46 -11.64
C LEU A 191 -13.79 1.19 -10.85
N LEU A 192 -13.75 1.31 -9.53
CA LEU A 192 -13.85 0.18 -8.64
C LEU A 192 -15.24 -0.47 -8.80
N THR A 193 -15.28 -1.79 -8.94
CA THR A 193 -16.54 -2.57 -9.01
C THR A 193 -17.28 -2.66 -7.67
N VAL A 194 -16.67 -2.12 -6.62
CA VAL A 194 -17.23 -1.96 -5.27
C VAL A 194 -17.23 -0.49 -4.85
N ASN A 195 -18.02 -0.17 -3.83
CA ASN A 195 -18.11 1.18 -3.25
C ASN A 195 -17.47 1.20 -1.85
N PRO A 196 -16.15 1.43 -1.75
CA PRO A 196 -15.45 1.43 -0.47
C PRO A 196 -15.79 2.67 0.37
N ALA A 197 -15.87 2.49 1.68
CA ALA A 197 -15.81 3.61 2.61
C ALA A 197 -14.40 4.25 2.55
N PRO A 198 -14.26 5.51 3.02
CA PRO A 198 -12.94 6.13 3.15
C PRO A 198 -12.03 5.32 4.09
N LEU A 199 -10.73 5.33 3.81
CA LEU A 199 -9.65 4.51 4.39
C LEU A 199 -9.50 3.13 3.75
N ALA A 200 -8.75 3.12 2.65
CA ALA A 200 -8.26 1.93 1.97
C ALA A 200 -6.75 1.75 2.24
N GLY A 201 -6.29 0.51 2.17
CA GLY A 201 -4.87 0.17 1.92
C GLY A 201 -4.70 -0.36 0.52
N PHE A 202 -3.51 -0.20 -0.05
CA PHE A 202 -3.21 -0.65 -1.41
C PHE A 202 -1.72 -0.89 -1.56
N ASP A 203 -1.35 -2.04 -2.12
CA ASP A 203 0.03 -2.35 -2.48
C ASP A 203 0.05 -3.27 -3.71
N ILE A 204 1.18 -3.27 -4.42
CA ILE A 204 1.41 -4.04 -5.65
C ILE A 204 2.62 -4.95 -5.42
N TYR A 205 2.36 -6.24 -5.31
CA TYR A 205 3.41 -7.26 -5.33
C TYR A 205 4.02 -7.33 -6.73
N SER A 206 5.34 -7.51 -6.78
CA SER A 206 6.11 -7.71 -8.01
C SER A 206 6.78 -9.07 -7.93
N GLU A 207 6.45 -9.96 -8.87
CA GLU A 207 7.21 -11.20 -9.05
C GLU A 207 8.54 -10.82 -9.73
N VAL A 208 9.67 -11.20 -9.13
CA VAL A 208 11.00 -10.79 -9.60
C VAL A 208 11.82 -12.01 -10.00
N ASP A 209 12.18 -12.11 -11.28
CA ASP A 209 13.10 -13.12 -11.81
C ASP A 209 14.40 -12.45 -12.26
N ASP A 210 15.54 -13.02 -11.86
CA ASP A 210 16.90 -12.48 -12.08
C ASP A 210 17.03 -10.98 -11.80
N GLY A 211 16.35 -10.50 -10.75
CA GLY A 211 16.38 -9.10 -10.31
C GLY A 211 15.52 -8.13 -11.12
N THR A 212 14.69 -8.64 -12.04
CA THR A 212 13.76 -7.84 -12.85
C THR A 212 12.31 -8.27 -12.60
N THR A 213 11.40 -7.32 -12.46
CA THR A 213 9.97 -7.62 -12.34
C THR A 213 9.45 -8.30 -13.61
N VAL A 214 8.79 -9.45 -13.46
CA VAL A 214 8.18 -10.23 -14.55
C VAL A 214 6.65 -10.27 -14.49
N ASP A 215 6.07 -10.09 -13.31
CA ASP A 215 4.61 -9.97 -13.13
C ASP A 215 4.23 -9.03 -11.99
N LEU A 216 2.97 -8.58 -11.98
CA LEU A 216 2.41 -7.64 -11.01
C LEU A 216 1.04 -8.12 -10.50
N GLU A 217 0.91 -8.21 -9.18
CA GLU A 217 -0.35 -8.56 -8.51
C GLU A 217 -0.71 -7.46 -7.50
N ALA A 218 -1.87 -6.83 -7.67
CA ALA A 218 -2.25 -5.66 -6.88
C ALA A 218 -3.37 -5.99 -5.90
N TYR A 219 -3.19 -5.64 -4.63
CA TYR A 219 -4.15 -5.95 -3.58
C TYR A 219 -4.54 -4.72 -2.79
N ALA A 220 -5.82 -4.63 -2.43
CA ALA A 220 -6.37 -3.57 -1.61
C ALA A 220 -7.11 -4.10 -0.38
N THR A 221 -6.98 -3.40 0.74
CA THR A 221 -7.89 -3.58 1.88
C THR A 221 -8.99 -2.53 1.79
N LEU A 222 -10.20 -2.97 1.46
CA LEU A 222 -11.34 -2.08 1.28
C LEU A 222 -12.42 -2.38 2.30
N ARG A 223 -13.03 -1.33 2.84
CA ARG A 223 -14.20 -1.45 3.70
C ARG A 223 -15.47 -1.30 2.89
N VAL A 224 -16.15 -2.40 2.62
CA VAL A 224 -17.45 -2.40 1.93
C VAL A 224 -18.54 -2.73 2.96
N GLY A 225 -19.49 -1.80 3.15
CA GLY A 225 -20.46 -1.88 4.24
C GLY A 225 -19.79 -1.80 5.62
N PHE A 226 -19.87 -2.87 6.40
CA PHE A 226 -19.34 -2.91 7.78
C PHE A 226 -18.00 -3.65 7.91
N THR A 227 -17.53 -4.31 6.86
CA THR A 227 -16.43 -5.27 6.95
C THR A 227 -15.26 -4.83 6.07
N TYR A 228 -14.04 -4.95 6.60
CA TYR A 228 -12.83 -4.86 5.80
C TYR A 228 -12.57 -6.19 5.12
N ARG A 229 -12.19 -6.15 3.85
CA ARG A 229 -11.97 -7.32 3.00
C ARG A 229 -10.73 -7.06 2.14
N VAL A 230 -10.10 -8.13 1.69
CA VAL A 230 -9.02 -8.07 0.70
C VAL A 230 -9.66 -8.16 -0.68
N TYR A 231 -9.17 -7.32 -1.59
CA TYR A 231 -9.54 -7.35 -2.98
C TYR A 231 -8.28 -7.44 -3.84
N GLU A 232 -8.30 -8.30 -4.85
CA GLU A 232 -7.39 -8.19 -5.97
C GLU A 232 -7.88 -7.09 -6.93
N ILE A 233 -6.99 -6.22 -7.37
CA ILE A 233 -7.31 -5.03 -8.17
C ILE A 233 -6.67 -5.15 -9.55
N THR A 234 -7.48 -5.22 -10.59
CA THR A 234 -6.99 -5.15 -11.97
C THR A 234 -6.57 -3.71 -12.31
N LEU A 235 -5.27 -3.44 -12.40
CA LEU A 235 -4.68 -2.09 -12.53
C LEU A 235 -5.22 -1.26 -13.71
N PHE A 236 -5.51 -1.88 -14.85
CA PHE A 236 -5.97 -1.17 -16.05
C PHE A 236 -7.47 -0.87 -16.08
N SER A 237 -8.28 -1.52 -15.24
CA SER A 237 -9.74 -1.41 -15.28
C SER A 237 -10.37 -0.98 -13.96
N GLY A 238 -9.64 -1.10 -12.85
CA GLY A 238 -10.16 -0.91 -11.50
C GLY A 238 -11.07 -2.06 -11.04
N ASN A 239 -11.18 -3.18 -11.77
CA ASN A 239 -11.96 -4.32 -11.31
C ASN A 239 -11.44 -4.80 -9.95
N ALA A 240 -12.32 -4.86 -8.96
CA ALA A 240 -12.03 -5.32 -7.62
C ALA A 240 -12.68 -6.69 -7.39
N GLU A 241 -11.87 -7.74 -7.41
CA GLU A 241 -12.28 -9.11 -7.09
C GLU A 241 -12.16 -9.35 -5.58
N ASP A 242 -13.17 -9.98 -4.98
CA ASP A 242 -13.28 -10.14 -3.51
C ASP A 242 -12.62 -11.44 -3.04
N ASN A 243 -11.47 -11.33 -2.37
CA ASN A 243 -10.71 -12.47 -1.85
C ASN A 243 -11.13 -12.83 -0.41
N GLY A 244 -12.08 -12.09 0.18
CA GLY A 244 -12.71 -12.44 1.45
C GLY A 244 -12.50 -11.43 2.57
N GLY A 245 -13.20 -11.66 3.69
CA GLY A 245 -13.19 -10.77 4.85
C GLY A 245 -12.24 -11.21 5.96
N PHE A 246 -11.75 -10.23 6.72
CA PHE A 246 -11.00 -10.47 7.95
C PHE A 246 -11.89 -11.05 9.08
N PRO A 247 -11.30 -11.66 10.12
CA PRO A 247 -12.02 -12.05 11.33
C PRO A 247 -12.88 -10.92 11.91
N ALA A 248 -14.01 -11.28 12.53
CA ALA A 248 -14.95 -10.30 13.06
C ALA A 248 -14.27 -9.28 14.00
N GLY A 249 -14.50 -7.99 13.75
CA GLY A 249 -13.91 -6.89 14.52
C GLY A 249 -12.49 -6.49 14.10
N MET A 250 -11.82 -7.28 13.26
CA MET A 250 -10.54 -6.92 12.68
C MET A 250 -10.73 -5.95 11.51
N ARG A 251 -10.11 -4.79 11.62
CA ARG A 251 -10.24 -3.68 10.66
C ARG A 251 -8.85 -3.31 10.17
N VAL A 252 -8.37 -4.04 9.17
CA VAL A 252 -7.08 -3.79 8.50
C VAL A 252 -7.25 -2.58 7.59
N MET A 253 -6.63 -1.47 7.97
CA MET A 253 -6.73 -0.19 7.28
C MET A 253 -5.65 0.03 6.22
N ASP A 254 -4.57 -0.74 6.28
CA ASP A 254 -3.49 -0.70 5.32
C ASP A 254 -2.84 -2.08 5.18
N LEU A 255 -2.19 -2.35 4.05
CA LEU A 255 -1.44 -3.59 3.81
C LEU A 255 -0.13 -3.29 3.09
N ALA A 256 0.88 -4.13 3.33
CA ALA A 256 2.15 -4.14 2.61
C ALA A 256 2.55 -5.58 2.26
N MET A 257 3.03 -5.80 1.05
CA MET A 257 3.42 -7.07 0.47
C MET A 257 4.93 -7.28 0.71
N PRO A 258 5.34 -8.29 1.48
CA PRO A 258 6.73 -8.73 1.51
C PRO A 258 7.27 -8.97 0.10
N LEU A 259 8.50 -8.55 -0.17
CA LEU A 259 9.04 -8.47 -1.54
C LEU A 259 9.52 -9.80 -2.13
N ASN A 260 9.96 -10.73 -1.28
CA ASN A 260 10.62 -11.98 -1.71
C ASN A 260 9.80 -13.18 -1.24
N GLN A 261 8.70 -13.47 -1.93
CA GLN A 261 7.79 -14.57 -1.55
C GLN A 261 7.87 -15.76 -2.49
N LEU A 262 8.09 -15.50 -3.79
CA LEU A 262 8.15 -16.49 -4.87
C LEU A 262 9.50 -16.41 -5.60
#